data_AF-A0A7Z9ZZT2-F1
#
_entry.id   AF-A0A7Z9ZZT2-F1
#
_cell.length_a   1.000
_cell.length_b   1.000
_cell.length_c   1.000
_cell.angle_alpha   90.00
_cell.angle_beta   90.00
_cell.angle_gamma   90.00
#
_symmetry.space_group_name_H-M   'P 1'
#
loop_
_entity.id
_entity.type
_entity.pdbx_description
1 polymer ?
#
loop_
_entity_poly.entity_id
_entity_poly.type
_entity_poly.pdbx_seq_one_letter_code
_entity_poly.pdbx_strand_id
1 'polypeptide(L)' 'MRRGSSSSVRVFFPPFALEGLLDLLRKRISALEGKLPLKRVVLFGSYAKGRQTVASDVDLLVVYTGGTARWCL' A
#
# COMPACT_ATOMS: atom_id res chain seq x y z
N MET A 1 -27.31 10.70 10.30
CA MET A 1 -26.35 11.42 11.18
C MET A 1 -25.59 10.40 12.01
N ARG A 2 -24.34 10.05 11.65
CA ARG A 2 -23.53 9.11 12.45
C ARG A 2 -23.04 9.85 13.69
N ARG A 3 -23.57 9.48 14.87
CA ARG A 3 -23.06 9.93 16.17
C ARG A 3 -21.98 8.95 16.61
N GLY A 4 -20.75 9.42 16.69
CA GLY A 4 -19.64 8.61 17.21
C GLY A 4 -18.31 8.97 16.57
N SER A 5 -17.87 10.22 16.67
CA SER A 5 -16.45 10.56 16.60
C SER A 5 -16.01 10.95 18.00
N SER A 6 -15.04 10.21 18.54
CA SER A 6 -14.38 10.59 19.79
C SER A 6 -13.38 11.71 19.46
N SER A 7 -13.62 12.92 19.98
CA SER A 7 -12.79 14.11 19.77
C SER A 7 -11.42 14.06 20.46
N SER A 8 -11.09 12.94 21.11
CA SER A 8 -9.96 12.83 22.03
C SER A 8 -9.01 11.66 21.71
N VAL A 9 -9.03 11.12 20.49
CA VAL A 9 -8.02 10.14 20.10
C VAL A 9 -6.81 10.88 19.54
N ARG A 10 -5.71 10.89 20.30
CA ARG A 10 -4.39 11.21 19.75
C ARG A 10 -3.93 10.02 18.92
N VAL A 11 -4.25 10.02 17.63
CA VAL A 11 -3.73 9.04 16.68
C VAL A 11 -2.27 9.39 16.41
N PHE A 12 -1.36 8.68 17.06
CA PHE A 12 0.06 8.80 16.77
C PHE A 12 0.38 8.01 15.51
N PHE A 13 0.64 8.71 14.42
CA PHE A 13 1.29 8.11 13.27
C PHE A 13 2.79 8.32 13.42
N PRO A 14 3.58 7.25 13.61
CA PRO A 14 5.02 7.39 13.53
C PRO A 14 5.35 7.96 12.14
N PRO A 15 6.28 8.93 12.04
CA PRO A 15 6.74 9.40 10.75
C PRO A 15 7.38 8.22 10.02
N PHE A 16 6.62 7.60 9.11
CA PHE A 16 7.18 6.63 8.19
C PHE A 16 8.03 7.43 7.19
N ALA A 17 9.34 7.47 7.46
CA ALA A 17 10.31 7.89 6.47
C ALA A 17 10.14 7.00 5.22
N LEU A 18 10.25 7.59 4.04
CA LEU A 18 10.03 6.90 2.77
C LEU A 18 10.90 5.64 2.67
N GLU A 19 12.13 5.71 3.16
CA GLU A 19 13.10 4.63 3.22
C GLU A 19 12.57 3.45 4.05
N GLY A 20 12.04 3.73 5.24
CA GLY A 20 11.45 2.71 6.11
C GLY A 20 10.22 2.04 5.49
N LEU A 21 9.39 2.82 4.77
CA LEU A 21 8.29 2.27 4.00
C LEU A 21 8.79 1.37 2.87
N LEU A 22 9.78 1.81 2.09
CA LEU A 22 10.34 1.03 0.98
C LEU A 22 10.94 -0.29 1.47
N ASP A 23 11.64 -0.29 2.60
CA ASP A 23 12.21 -1.51 3.18
C ASP A 23 11.12 -2.48 3.68
N LEU A 24 10.06 -1.95 4.30
CA LEU A 24 8.90 -2.76 4.68
C LEU A 24 8.22 -3.36 3.44
N LEU A 25 7.98 -2.54 2.41
CA LEU A 25 7.36 -2.97 1.17
C LEU A 25 8.16 -4.07 0.49
N ARG A 26 9.49 -3.92 0.37
CA ARG A 26 10.38 -4.95 -0.20
C ARG A 26 10.24 -6.29 0.51
N LYS A 27 10.25 -6.29 1.85
CA LYS A 27 10.07 -7.52 2.65
C LYS A 27 8.72 -8.18 2.40
N ARG A 28 7.65 -7.38 2.30
CA ARG A 28 6.28 -7.89 2.08
C ARG A 28 6.06 -8.36 0.65
N ILE A 29 6.62 -7.67 -0.34
CA ILE A 29 6.56 -8.04 -1.75
C ILE A 29 7.23 -9.41 -1.97
N SER A 30 8.38 -9.66 -1.34
CA SER A 30 9.04 -10.97 -1.43
C SER A 30 8.14 -12.12 -0.94
N ALA A 31 7.37 -11.90 0.14
CA ALA A 31 6.37 -12.89 0.59
C ALA A 31 5.17 -13.02 -0.38
N LEU A 32 4.83 -11.96 -1.10
CA LEU A 32 3.76 -11.96 -2.10
C LEU A 32 4.18 -12.70 -3.39
N GLU A 33 5.45 -12.61 -3.79
CA GLU A 33 6.02 -13.36 -4.93
C GLU A 33 5.88 -14.88 -4.76
N GLY A 34 5.92 -15.37 -3.51
CA GLY A 34 5.65 -16.78 -3.21
C GLY A 34 4.19 -17.21 -3.43
N LYS A 35 3.26 -16.26 -3.61
CA LYS A 35 1.82 -16.52 -3.78
C LYS A 35 1.29 -16.14 -5.16
N LEU A 36 1.90 -15.13 -5.79
CA LEU A 36 1.51 -14.60 -7.09
C LEU A 36 2.76 -14.43 -7.96
N PRO A 37 2.72 -14.84 -9.24
CA PRO A 37 3.85 -14.64 -10.16
C PRO A 37 3.92 -13.16 -10.58
N LEU A 38 4.48 -12.34 -9.70
CA LEU A 38 4.61 -10.90 -9.92
C LEU A 38 5.54 -10.62 -11.11
N LYS A 39 5.19 -9.61 -11.89
CA LYS A 39 5.99 -9.08 -13.01
C LYS A 39 6.53 -7.70 -12.70
N ARG A 40 5.77 -6.91 -11.95
CA ARG A 40 6.16 -5.55 -11.57
C ARG A 40 5.37 -5.10 -10.35
N VAL A 41 6.04 -4.38 -9.45
CA VAL A 41 5.41 -3.62 -8.39
C VAL A 41 5.92 -2.18 -8.48
N VAL A 42 5.01 -1.21 -8.51
CA VAL A 42 5.34 0.22 -8.59
C VAL A 42 4.66 0.95 -7.46
N LEU A 43 5.43 1.69 -6.66
CA LEU A 43 4.91 2.68 -5.73
C LEU A 43 4.52 3.93 -6.51
N PHE A 44 3.26 4.37 -6.36
CA PHE A 44 2.78 5.60 -6.97
C PHE A 44 2.07 6.48 -5.91
N GLY A 45 1.39 7.53 -6.36
CA GLY A 45 0.64 8.39 -5.45
C GLY A 45 1.52 9.37 -4.67
N SER A 46 1.01 9.80 -3.49
CA SER A 46 1.62 10.86 -2.68
C SER A 46 2.98 10.46 -2.09
N TYR A 47 3.13 9.20 -1.66
CA TYR A 47 4.39 8.65 -1.15
C TYR A 47 5.49 8.59 -2.21
N ALA A 48 5.17 8.27 -3.46
CA ALA A 48 6.14 8.29 -4.55
C ALA A 48 6.65 9.71 -4.88
N LYS A 49 5.84 10.74 -4.56
CA LYS A 49 6.15 12.16 -4.83
C LYS A 49 6.71 12.91 -3.62
N GLY A 50 6.83 12.25 -2.45
CA GLY A 50 7.23 12.91 -1.21
C GLY A 50 6.21 13.94 -0.69
N ARG A 51 4.93 13.81 -1.05
CA ARG A 51 3.84 14.73 -0.67
C ARG A 51 2.81 14.11 0.27
N GLN A 52 3.12 12.96 0.85
CA GLN A 52 2.27 12.27 1.80
C GLN A 52 2.10 13.08 3.10
N THR A 53 0.93 12.96 3.69
CA THR A 53 0.63 13.42 5.05
C THR A 53 0.44 12.21 5.95
N VAL A 54 0.35 12.46 7.26
CA VAL A 54 0.00 11.47 8.27
C VAL A 54 -1.28 10.68 7.94
N ALA A 55 -2.22 11.29 7.22
CA ALA A 55 -3.49 10.66 6.83
C ALA A 55 -3.46 10.05 5.41
N SER A 56 -2.30 10.01 4.75
CA SER A 56 -2.20 9.46 3.39
C SER A 56 -2.11 7.94 3.38
N ASP A 57 -2.82 7.33 2.44
CA ASP A 57 -2.69 5.92 2.09
C ASP A 57 -1.42 5.65 1.26
N VAL A 58 -1.06 4.38 1.12
CA VAL A 58 0.06 3.91 0.29
C VAL A 58 -0.48 3.22 -0.96
N ASP A 59 -0.20 3.80 -2.13
CA ASP A 59 -0.69 3.30 -3.41
C ASP A 59 0.33 2.41 -4.13
N LEU A 60 -0.04 1.15 -4.41
CA LEU A 60 0.80 0.18 -5.12
C LEU A 60 0.11 -0.33 -6.38
N LEU A 61 0.80 -0.26 -7.52
CA LEU A 61 0.39 -0.93 -8.75
C LEU A 61 1.14 -2.26 -8.83
N VAL A 62 0.40 -3.36 -8.84
CA VAL A 62 0.96 -4.71 -8.96
C VAL A 62 0.54 -5.31 -10.29
N VAL A 63 1.52 -5.63 -11.13
CA VAL A 63 1.33 -6.40 -12.35
C VAL A 63 1.81 -7.82 -12.05
N TYR A 64 0.95 -8.80 -12.29
CA TYR A 64 1.26 -10.22 -12.15
C TYR A 64 0.75 -10.98 -13.37
N THR A 65 1.35 -12.12 -13.68
CA THR A 65 0.81 -13.00 -14.71
C THR A 65 -0.38 -13.76 -14.17
N GLY A 66 -1.56 -13.57 -14.78
CA GLY A 66 -2.71 -14.42 -14.53
C GLY A 66 -2.53 -15.81 -15.16
N GLY A 67 -3.06 -16.84 -14.51
CA GLY A 67 -3.53 -18.03 -15.22
C GLY A 67 -4.87 -17.72 -15.92
N THR A 68 -5.30 -18.57 -16.87
CA THR A 68 -6.51 -18.39 -17.68
C THR A 68 -7.73 -18.11 -16.80
N ALA A 69 -8.03 -16.84 -16.56
CA ALA A 69 -9.25 -16.44 -15.89
C ALA A 69 -10.37 -16.56 -16.92
N ARG A 70 -11.19 -17.60 -16.77
CA ARG A 70 -12.45 -17.70 -17.50
C ARG A 70 -13.38 -16.65 -16.89
N TRP A 71 -13.29 -15.42 -17.37
CA TRP A 71 -14.26 -14.39 -17.08
C TRP A 71 -15.52 -14.71 -17.90
N CYS A 72 -16.55 -15.22 -17.24
CA CYS A 72 -17.88 -15.23 -17.84
C CYS A 72 -18.37 -13.77 -17.85
N LEU A 73 -18.54 -13.22 -19.05
CA LEU A 73 -19.36 -12.02 -19.28
C LEU A 73 -20.83 -12.43 -19.35
#